data_AF-A0A9W6M551-F1
#
_entry.id   AF-A0A9W6M551-F1
#
_cell.length_a   1.000
_cell.length_b   1.000
_cell.length_c   1.000
_cell.angle_alpha   90.00
_cell.angle_beta   90.00
_cell.angle_gamma   90.00
#
_symmetry.space_group_name_H-M   'P 1'
#
loop_
_entity.id
_entity.type
_entity.pdbx_description
1 polymer ?
#
loop_
_entity_poly.entity_id
_entity_poly.type
_entity_poly.pdbx_seq_one_letter_code
_entity_poly.pdbx_strand_id
1 'polypeptide(L)'
;MTDASPSHFLIAGDATDLPLLDQLLRRLPVDAYGQVFVEIDAHVQICPLPAPAGLTVHWLTRDEPQRGGRAARAVMGWVSEWMPDEASAHDAPYVMWIGCSTSIVMDRLYDRLGDRLEGMHLHHRPHD
;
A
#
# COMPACT_ATOMS: atom_id res chain seq x y z
N MET A 1 -29.67 -7.89 -5.07
CA MET A 1 -28.39 -7.44 -5.64
C MET A 1 -27.57 -7.01 -4.45
N THR A 2 -26.69 -7.88 -3.94
CA THR A 2 -25.91 -7.59 -2.73
C THR A 2 -24.98 -6.43 -3.05
N ASP A 3 -25.14 -5.33 -2.32
CA ASP A 3 -24.25 -4.18 -2.37
C ASP A 3 -22.91 -4.64 -1.77
N ALA A 4 -22.03 -5.17 -2.62
CA ALA A 4 -20.69 -5.51 -2.20
C ALA A 4 -19.92 -4.19 -2.14
N SER A 5 -19.73 -3.67 -0.94
CA SER A 5 -18.92 -2.47 -0.71
C SER A 5 -17.55 -2.64 -1.38
N PRO A 6 -17.09 -1.65 -2.18
CA PRO A 6 -15.84 -1.77 -2.92
C PRO A 6 -14.66 -1.98 -1.98
N SER A 7 -13.77 -2.91 -2.35
CA SER A 7 -12.56 -3.20 -1.58
C SER A 7 -11.70 -1.95 -1.44
N HIS A 8 -11.17 -1.73 -0.24
CA HIS A 8 -10.28 -0.62 0.05
C HIS A 8 -8.82 -1.06 -0.11
N PHE A 9 -8.10 -0.43 -1.03
CA PHE A 9 -6.72 -0.79 -1.36
C PHE A 9 -5.72 0.09 -0.61
N LEU A 10 -4.75 -0.54 0.06
CA LEU A 10 -3.57 0.13 0.58
C LEU A 10 -2.33 -0.49 -0.05
N ILE A 11 -1.65 0.25 -0.92
CA ILE A 11 -0.50 -0.24 -1.68
C ILE A 11 0.72 0.57 -1.27
N ALA A 12 1.81 -0.08 -0.86
CA ALA A 12 3.05 0.57 -0.49
C ALA A 12 4.23 -0.07 -1.22
N GLY A 13 5.13 0.73 -1.75
CA GLY A 13 6.35 0.24 -2.42
C GLY A 13 7.38 1.35 -2.59
N ASP A 14 8.39 1.10 -3.40
CA ASP A 14 9.39 2.12 -3.75
C ASP A 14 9.76 2.13 -5.23
N ALA A 15 10.77 2.94 -5.58
CA ALA A 15 11.26 3.08 -6.94
C ALA A 15 11.58 1.74 -7.65
N THR A 16 12.00 0.70 -6.91
CA THR A 16 12.29 -0.62 -7.48
C THR A 16 11.02 -1.45 -7.75
N ASP A 17 9.89 -1.04 -7.19
CA ASP A 17 8.59 -1.66 -7.38
C ASP A 17 7.79 -1.00 -8.52
N LEU A 18 8.23 0.14 -9.05
CA LEU A 18 7.51 0.86 -10.11
C LEU A 18 7.05 0.00 -11.29
N PRO A 19 7.87 -0.92 -11.85
CA PRO A 19 7.40 -1.79 -12.94
C PRO A 19 6.28 -2.74 -12.51
N LEU A 20 6.31 -3.22 -11.27
CA LEU A 20 5.28 -4.11 -10.72
C LEU A 20 4.03 -3.33 -10.33
N LEU A 21 4.19 -2.14 -9.76
CA LEU A 21 3.09 -1.22 -9.45
C LEU A 21 2.32 -0.82 -10.71
N ASP A 22 3.01 -0.51 -11.81
CA ASP A 22 2.34 -0.21 -13.10
C ASP A 22 1.45 -1.38 -13.54
N GLN A 23 1.96 -2.62 -13.50
CA GLN A 23 1.19 -3.81 -13.87
C GLN A 23 0.03 -4.09 -12.91
N LEU A 24 0.27 -3.95 -11.61
CA LEU A 24 -0.74 -4.16 -10.58
C LEU A 24 -1.89 -3.18 -10.74
N LEU A 25 -1.59 -1.88 -10.85
CA LEU A 25 -2.59 -0.82 -10.93
C LEU A 25 -3.49 -0.95 -12.17
N ARG A 26 -2.95 -1.40 -13.32
CA ARG A 26 -3.75 -1.67 -14.55
C ARG A 26 -4.77 -2.79 -14.38
N ARG A 27 -4.55 -3.70 -13.43
CA ARG A 27 -5.37 -4.90 -13.21
C ARG A 27 -6.41 -4.69 -12.12
N LEU A 28 -6.36 -3.57 -11.40
CA LEU A 28 -7.33 -3.27 -10.36
C LEU A 28 -8.72 -2.99 -10.97
N PRO A 29 -9.80 -3.27 -10.23
CA PRO A 29 -11.14 -2.84 -10.60
C PRO A 29 -11.20 -1.34 -10.86
N VAL A 30 -12.08 -0.91 -11.76
CA VAL A 30 -12.23 0.52 -12.13
C VAL A 30 -12.75 1.37 -10.98
N ASP A 31 -13.46 0.74 -10.05
CA ASP A 31 -14.02 1.28 -8.81
C ASP A 31 -13.11 1.05 -7.59
N ALA A 32 -11.86 0.62 -7.80
CA ALA A 32 -10.89 0.50 -6.73
C ALA A 32 -10.68 1.86 -6.03
N TYR A 33 -10.77 1.84 -4.70
CA TYR A 33 -10.66 3.02 -3.86
C TYR A 33 -9.57 2.83 -2.79
N GLY A 34 -8.83 3.89 -2.45
CA GLY A 34 -7.76 3.82 -1.45
C GLY A 34 -6.48 4.59 -1.79
N GLN A 35 -5.35 4.09 -1.29
CA GLN A 35 -4.09 4.83 -1.25
C GLN A 35 -2.91 4.03 -1.81
N VAL A 36 -2.02 4.72 -2.52
CA VAL A 36 -0.75 4.17 -3.02
C VAL A 36 0.39 5.04 -2.48
N PHE A 37 1.30 4.48 -1.71
CA PHE A 37 2.50 5.14 -1.19
C PHE A 37 3.74 4.63 -1.92
N VAL A 38 4.46 5.52 -2.61
CA VAL A 38 5.68 5.17 -3.35
C VAL A 38 6.85 5.97 -2.81
N GLU A 39 7.78 5.28 -2.16
CA GLU A 39 9.01 5.89 -1.68
C GLU A 39 10.06 6.01 -2.79
N ILE A 40 10.64 7.19 -2.93
CA ILE A 40 11.65 7.50 -3.96
C ILE A 40 12.84 8.20 -3.34
N ASP A 41 14.01 8.05 -3.95
CA ASP A 41 15.24 8.73 -3.52
C ASP A 41 15.27 10.19 -3.97
N ALA A 42 14.75 10.45 -5.17
CA ALA A 42 14.74 11.78 -5.76
C ALA A 42 13.54 11.98 -6.70
N HIS A 43 13.10 13.24 -6.83
CA HIS A 43 11.95 13.62 -7.66
C HIS A 43 12.06 13.23 -9.14
N VAL A 44 13.28 13.00 -9.65
CA VAL A 44 13.51 12.51 -11.02
C VAL A 44 12.91 11.12 -11.26
N GLN A 45 12.63 10.36 -10.19
CA GLN A 45 12.03 9.03 -10.27
C GLN A 45 10.50 9.07 -10.34
N ILE A 46 9.87 10.25 -10.17
CA ILE A 46 8.42 10.39 -10.30
C ILE A 46 8.03 10.09 -11.75
N CYS A 47 7.06 9.21 -11.92
CA CYS A 47 6.54 8.83 -13.23
C CYS A 47 5.01 8.71 -13.20
N PRO A 48 4.33 8.75 -14.37
CA PRO A 48 2.91 8.45 -14.43
C PRO A 48 2.64 7.00 -14.00
N LEU A 49 1.67 6.80 -13.12
CA LEU A 49 1.14 5.48 -12.75
C LEU A 49 -0.34 5.38 -13.17
N PRO A 50 -0.78 4.23 -13.72
CA PRO A 50 -2.12 4.03 -14.26
C PRO A 50 -3.14 3.69 -13.15
N ALA A 51 -3.17 4.49 -12.08
CA ALA A 51 -4.06 4.27 -10.95
C ALA A 51 -5.53 4.58 -11.34
N PRO A 52 -6.50 3.72 -10.97
CA PRO A 52 -7.92 4.05 -11.01
C PRO A 52 -8.25 5.37 -10.31
N ALA A 53 -9.33 6.04 -10.73
CA ALA A 53 -9.69 7.37 -10.23
C ALA A 53 -9.97 7.41 -8.71
N GLY A 54 -10.37 6.29 -8.10
CA GLY A 54 -10.56 6.17 -6.66
C GLY A 54 -9.27 5.98 -5.86
N LEU A 55 -8.11 5.79 -6.51
CA LEU A 55 -6.81 5.66 -5.85
C LEU A 55 -6.03 6.97 -5.91
N THR A 56 -5.48 7.37 -4.76
CA THR A 56 -4.55 8.49 -4.69
C THR A 56 -3.11 7.99 -4.58
N VAL A 57 -2.23 8.46 -5.48
CA VAL A 57 -0.80 8.14 -5.46
C VAL A 57 -0.03 9.23 -4.73
N HIS A 58 0.70 8.83 -3.69
CA HIS A 58 1.56 9.68 -2.88
C HIS A 58 3.01 9.32 -3.11
N TRP A 59 3.79 10.31 -3.56
CA TRP A 59 5.23 10.18 -3.74
C TRP A 59 5.95 10.65 -2.48
N LEU A 60 6.74 9.77 -1.88
CA LEU A 60 7.44 10.01 -0.63
C LEU A 60 8.94 10.10 -0.91
N THR A 61 9.45 11.33 -1.06
CA THR A 61 10.90 11.53 -1.20
C THR A 61 11.59 11.22 0.11
N ARG A 62 12.60 10.34 0.07
CA ARG A 62 13.44 10.04 1.23
C ARG A 62 14.27 11.24 1.64
N ASP A 63 14.29 11.49 2.94
CA ASP A 63 15.18 12.44 3.61
C ASP A 63 16.21 11.74 4.52
N GLU A 64 16.07 10.43 4.72
CA GLU A 64 16.96 9.58 5.50
C GLU A 64 17.54 8.47 4.61
N PRO A 65 18.76 7.95 4.91
CA PRO A 65 19.37 6.86 4.14
C PRO A 65 18.59 5.54 4.22
N GLN A 66 17.76 5.38 5.24
CA GLN A 66 17.01 4.15 5.47
C GLN A 66 15.83 4.02 4.52
N ARG A 67 15.92 3.05 3.61
CA ARG A 67 14.84 2.66 2.69
C ARG A 67 13.66 2.04 3.45
N GLY A 68 12.45 2.37 3.04
CA GLY A 68 11.18 1.91 3.60
C GLY A 68 10.69 2.73 4.79
N GLY A 69 11.50 3.66 5.32
CA GLY A 69 11.13 4.42 6.52
C GLY A 69 9.94 5.36 6.32
N ARG A 70 9.87 6.06 5.17
CA ARG A 70 8.78 6.98 4.86
C ARG A 70 7.52 6.21 4.47
N ALA A 71 7.66 5.18 3.63
CA ALA A 71 6.54 4.29 3.29
C ALA A 71 5.92 3.65 4.54
N ALA A 72 6.74 3.13 5.46
CA ALA A 72 6.24 2.49 6.67
C ALA A 72 5.50 3.45 7.59
N ARG A 73 6.00 4.68 7.77
CA ARG A 73 5.33 5.72 8.55
C ARG A 73 3.99 6.10 7.92
N ALA A 74 3.92 6.25 6.59
CA ALA A 74 2.70 6.59 5.89
C ALA A 74 1.63 5.48 6.02
N VAL A 75 2.01 4.22 5.84
CA VAL A 75 1.13 3.07 6.03
C VAL A 75 0.61 3.00 7.47
N MET A 76 1.49 3.10 8.46
CA MET A 76 1.09 3.05 9.87
C MET A 76 0.16 4.20 10.25
N GLY A 77 0.42 5.42 9.77
CA GLY A 77 -0.44 6.57 9.99
C GLY A 77 -1.84 6.31 9.44
N TRP A 78 -1.92 5.88 8.18
CA TRP A 78 -3.19 5.55 7.54
C TRP A 78 -3.95 4.45 8.29
N VAL A 79 -3.29 3.34 8.62
CA VAL A 79 -3.90 2.23 9.38
C VAL A 79 -4.38 2.71 10.74
N SER A 80 -3.61 3.54 11.45
CA SER A 80 -4.00 4.02 12.78
C SER A 80 -5.23 4.93 12.77
N GLU A 81 -5.43 5.69 11.70
CA GLU A 81 -6.57 6.62 11.57
C GLU A 81 -7.82 5.93 11.02
N TRP A 82 -7.65 5.03 10.04
CA TRP A 82 -8.77 4.45 9.28
C TRP A 82 -9.13 3.02 9.72
N MET A 83 -8.28 2.37 10.52
CA MET A 83 -8.52 1.05 11.12
C MET A 83 -8.24 1.07 12.63
N PRO A 84 -9.04 1.80 13.43
CA PRO A 84 -8.98 1.69 14.89
C PRO A 84 -9.36 0.26 15.32
N ASP A 85 -8.84 -0.19 16.47
CA ASP A 85 -8.92 -1.58 16.95
C ASP A 85 -10.36 -2.13 17.14
N GLU A 86 -11.38 -1.27 17.04
CA GLU A 86 -12.79 -1.65 16.98
C GLU A 86 -13.13 -2.10 15.55
N ALA A 87 -12.96 -3.40 15.28
CA ALA A 87 -13.13 -4.08 13.99
C ALA A 87 -14.56 -4.04 13.38
N SER A 88 -15.39 -3.03 13.67
CA SER A 88 -16.85 -3.09 13.46
C SER A 88 -17.45 -2.02 12.54
N ALA A 89 -16.67 -1.29 11.73
CA ALA A 89 -17.23 -0.19 10.91
C ALA A 89 -17.10 -0.33 9.39
N HIS A 90 -16.37 -1.32 8.85
CA HIS A 90 -16.25 -1.50 7.40
C HIS A 90 -16.71 -2.90 6.98
N ASP A 91 -17.85 -2.95 6.28
CA ASP A 91 -18.36 -4.15 5.62
C ASP A 91 -17.52 -4.55 4.39
N ALA A 92 -16.57 -3.70 3.96
CA ALA A 92 -15.69 -3.95 2.82
C ALA A 92 -14.35 -4.56 3.25
N PRO A 93 -13.82 -5.57 2.54
CA PRO A 93 -12.49 -6.09 2.80
C PRO A 93 -11.43 -5.04 2.43
N TYR A 94 -10.41 -4.95 3.27
CA TYR A 94 -9.18 -4.25 2.92
C TYR A 94 -8.25 -5.20 2.15
N VAL A 95 -7.63 -4.68 1.10
CA VAL A 95 -6.60 -5.36 0.32
C VAL A 95 -5.31 -4.58 0.46
N MET A 96 -4.29 -5.23 1.00
CA MET A 96 -3.01 -4.57 1.24
C MET A 96 -1.91 -5.20 0.41
N TRP A 97 -1.16 -4.37 -0.30
CA TRP A 97 0.04 -4.79 -1.02
C TRP A 97 1.26 -4.05 -0.45
N ILE A 98 2.24 -4.81 0.02
CA ILE A 98 3.51 -4.27 0.53
C ILE A 98 4.65 -4.78 -0.34
N GLY A 99 5.29 -3.84 -1.04
CA GLY A 99 6.55 -4.01 -1.75
C GLY A 99 7.73 -3.65 -0.85
N CYS A 100 8.80 -3.12 -1.45
CA CYS A 100 10.03 -2.78 -0.74
C CYS A 100 10.65 -4.01 -0.04
N SER A 101 10.56 -5.18 -0.68
CA SER A 101 10.81 -6.51 -0.11
C SER A 101 12.24 -6.81 0.35
N THR A 102 13.16 -5.85 0.21
CA THR A 102 14.52 -5.94 0.75
C THR A 102 14.78 -4.90 1.84
N SER A 103 13.74 -4.18 2.30
CA SER A 103 13.80 -3.33 3.47
C SER A 103 13.30 -4.06 4.71
N ILE A 104 14.20 -4.25 5.68
CA ILE A 104 13.88 -4.77 7.01
C ILE A 104 12.78 -3.97 7.74
N VAL A 105 12.61 -2.68 7.40
CA VAL A 105 11.56 -1.83 7.99
C VAL A 105 10.19 -2.24 7.46
N MET A 106 10.09 -2.49 6.16
CA MET A 106 8.85 -2.88 5.50
C MET A 106 8.50 -4.35 5.80
N ASP A 107 9.51 -5.23 5.89
CA ASP A 107 9.30 -6.62 6.35
C ASP A 107 8.71 -6.65 7.77
N ARG A 108 9.28 -5.90 8.72
CA ARG A 108 8.74 -5.82 10.09
C ARG A 108 7.35 -5.19 10.16
N LEU A 109 7.05 -4.26 9.24
CA LEU A 109 5.73 -3.67 9.14
C LEU A 109 4.71 -4.71 8.65
N TYR A 110 5.08 -5.48 7.62
CA TYR A 110 4.27 -6.58 7.10
C TYR A 110 3.92 -7.56 8.21
N ASP A 111 4.92 -8.03 8.98
CA ASP A 111 4.71 -8.96 10.10
C ASP A 111 3.75 -8.37 11.14
N ARG A 112 3.98 -7.12 11.55
CA ARG A 112 3.15 -6.42 12.53
C ARG A 112 1.69 -6.27 12.07
N LEU A 113 1.48 -5.95 10.80
CA LEU A 113 0.13 -5.79 10.24
C LEU A 113 -0.56 -7.14 10.07
N GLY A 114 0.19 -8.19 9.71
CA GLY A 114 -0.30 -9.57 9.67
C GLY A 114 -0.82 -10.05 11.03
N ASP A 115 -0.06 -9.79 12.10
CA ASP A 115 -0.47 -10.15 13.47
C ASP A 115 -1.68 -9.36 13.97
N ARG A 116 -1.83 -8.10 13.52
CA ARG A 116 -2.89 -7.19 13.98
C ARG A 116 -4.21 -7.35 13.23
N LEU A 117 -4.17 -7.73 11.96
CA LEU A 117 -5.31 -7.65 11.02
C LEU A 117 -5.69 -9.04 10.50
N GLU A 118 -6.04 -9.95 11.41
CA GLU A 118 -6.56 -11.28 11.04
C GLU A 118 -7.77 -11.15 10.09
N GLY A 119 -7.67 -11.71 8.87
CA GLY A 119 -8.73 -11.70 7.85
C GLY A 119 -8.49 -10.79 6.64
N MET A 120 -7.39 -10.03 6.59
CA MET A 120 -7.04 -9.18 5.45
C MET A 120 -6.29 -9.96 4.35
N HIS A 121 -6.52 -9.61 3.08
CA HIS A 121 -5.74 -10.16 1.96
C HIS A 121 -4.45 -9.35 1.82
N LEU A 122 -3.44 -9.74 2.60
CA LEU A 122 -2.12 -9.15 2.59
C LEU A 122 -1.24 -9.84 1.54
N HIS A 123 -0.77 -9.09 0.56
CA HIS A 123 0.11 -9.55 -0.50
C HIS A 123 1.47 -8.89 -0.38
N HIS A 124 2.54 -9.68 -0.47
CA HIS A 124 3.90 -9.18 -0.61
C HIS A 124 4.40 -9.37 -2.04
N ARG A 125 5.42 -8.60 -2.44
CA ARG A 125 6.15 -8.89 -3.67
C ARG A 125 6.73 -10.32 -3.62
N PRO A 126 6.56 -11.16 -4.66
CA PRO A 126 7.23 -12.45 -4.74
C PRO A 126 8.75 -12.26 -4.67
N HIS A 127 9.43 -13.09 -3.88
CA HIS A 127 10.88 -13.20 -3.96
C HIS A 127 11.22 -13.99 -5.23
N ASP A 128 11.84 -13.34 -6.22
CA ASP A 128 12.53 -14.03 -7.31
C ASP A 128 13.88 -14.56 -6.82
#